data_AF-A0A969VE90-F1
#
_entry.id   AF-A0A969VE90-F1
#
_cell.length_a   1.000
_cell.length_b   1.000
_cell.length_c   1.000
_cell.angle_alpha   90.00
_cell.angle_beta   90.00
_cell.angle_gamma   90.00
#
_symmetry.space_group_name_H-M   'P 1'
#
loop_
_entity.id
_entity.type
_entity.pdbx_description
1 polymer ?
#
loop_
_entity_poly.entity_id
_entity_poly.type
_entity_poly.pdbx_seq_one_letter_code
_entity_poly.pdbx_strand_id
1 'polypeptide(L)'
;SPSPGNMVIRRDKEPNIFRRSEYEVSGYNETYHCLISQIFGDPVLPSRVIFEDLICTEDPENLAEFLRPGVTINRRRGTAEEKKLYFLESSPPHVSLRFEGQIHLLPNCPSYAKPLMLAGFKHIHALGGSKSAGLGWLSWETLPNFEVTDADWDFLAKGGENAAN
;
A
#
# COMPACT_ATOMS: atom_id res chain seq x y z
N SER A 1 -12.05 -4.77 -17.03
CA SER A 1 -11.29 -5.45 -15.95
C SER A 1 -9.81 -5.43 -16.29
N PRO A 2 -8.91 -5.32 -15.30
CA PRO A 2 -7.47 -5.43 -15.56
C PRO A 2 -7.14 -6.79 -16.19
N SER A 3 -6.29 -6.80 -17.22
CA SER A 3 -5.77 -8.02 -17.84
C SER A 3 -4.45 -8.38 -17.16
N PRO A 4 -4.34 -9.53 -16.47
CA PRO A 4 -3.11 -9.94 -15.78
C PRO A 4 -1.87 -9.90 -16.67
N GLY A 5 -2.02 -10.28 -17.94
CA GLY A 5 -0.92 -10.29 -18.91
C GLY A 5 -0.35 -8.91 -19.28
N ASN A 6 -1.09 -7.83 -19.01
CA ASN A 6 -0.66 -6.44 -19.23
C ASN A 6 -0.19 -5.76 -17.94
N MET A 7 -0.29 -6.42 -16.79
CA MET A 7 0.14 -5.90 -15.49
C MET A 7 1.57 -6.33 -15.11
N VAL A 8 2.19 -7.17 -15.94
CA VAL A 8 3.57 -7.59 -15.81
C VAL A 8 4.38 -6.98 -16.96
N ILE A 9 5.57 -6.49 -16.66
CA ILE A 9 6.47 -5.97 -17.70
C ILE A 9 7.15 -7.15 -18.38
N ARG A 10 6.77 -7.43 -19.62
CA ARG A 10 7.40 -8.48 -20.43
C ARG A 10 8.64 -7.94 -21.16
N ARG A 11 9.67 -8.78 -21.29
CA ARG A 11 10.96 -8.47 -21.95
C ARG A 11 10.89 -8.32 -23.47
N ASP A 12 9.75 -8.60 -24.09
CA ASP A 12 9.54 -8.34 -25.52
C ASP A 12 8.98 -6.93 -25.78
N LYS A 13 8.51 -6.24 -24.74
CA LYS A 13 7.75 -4.97 -24.82
C LYS A 13 8.04 -4.00 -23.67
N GLU A 14 9.17 -4.14 -22.99
CA GLU A 14 9.53 -3.34 -21.83
C GLU A 14 9.95 -1.91 -22.23
N PRO A 15 9.56 -0.90 -21.44
CA PRO A 15 10.19 0.41 -21.51
C PRO A 15 11.67 0.33 -21.09
N ASN A 16 12.54 1.15 -21.70
CA ASN A 16 13.98 1.17 -21.41
C ASN A 16 14.31 1.29 -19.90
N ILE A 17 13.51 2.05 -19.14
CA ILE A 17 13.70 2.24 -17.70
C ILE A 17 13.56 0.95 -16.86
N PHE A 18 12.99 -0.12 -17.44
CA PHE A 18 12.84 -1.43 -16.80
C PHE A 18 13.95 -2.41 -17.17
N ARG A 19 14.84 -2.09 -18.11
CA ARG A 19 15.98 -2.92 -18.53
C ARG A 19 17.11 -2.87 -17.50
N ARG A 20 16.83 -3.39 -16.32
CA ARG A 20 17.69 -3.31 -15.15
C ARG A 20 17.96 -4.70 -14.62
N SER A 21 19.23 -5.02 -14.35
CA SER A 21 19.60 -6.29 -13.74
C SER A 21 18.95 -6.47 -12.37
N GLU A 22 18.70 -5.38 -11.63
CA GLU A 22 17.99 -5.45 -10.34
C GLU A 22 16.53 -5.88 -10.47
N TYR A 23 15.93 -5.77 -11.67
CA TYR A 23 14.54 -6.18 -11.92
C TYR A 23 14.42 -7.61 -12.43
N GLU A 24 15.55 -8.30 -12.60
CA GLU A 24 15.56 -9.70 -12.99
C GLU A 24 15.40 -10.62 -11.79
N VAL A 25 14.53 -11.63 -11.92
CA VAL A 25 14.31 -12.63 -10.88
C VAL A 25 14.60 -14.01 -11.45
N SER A 26 15.44 -14.77 -10.75
CA SER A 26 15.77 -16.15 -11.14
C SER A 26 14.51 -17.00 -11.28
N GLY A 27 14.38 -17.69 -12.43
CA GLY A 27 13.19 -18.49 -12.76
C GLY A 27 12.11 -17.72 -13.52
N TYR A 28 12.25 -16.40 -13.71
CA TYR A 28 11.32 -15.53 -14.42
C TYR A 28 12.01 -14.82 -15.59
N ASN A 29 12.37 -15.59 -16.60
CA ASN A 29 13.29 -15.14 -17.67
C ASN A 29 12.63 -14.27 -18.74
N GLU A 30 11.30 -14.23 -18.82
CA GLU A 30 10.56 -13.49 -19.86
C GLU A 30 10.02 -12.15 -19.35
N THR A 31 10.25 -11.83 -18.07
CA THR A 31 9.63 -10.69 -17.39
C THR A 31 10.66 -9.88 -16.60
N TYR A 32 10.31 -8.63 -16.34
CA TYR A 32 10.98 -7.76 -15.37
C TYR A 32 10.02 -7.48 -14.21
N HIS A 33 10.56 -7.48 -13.00
CA HIS A 33 9.83 -7.27 -11.76
C HIS A 33 10.47 -6.12 -11.00
N CYS A 34 9.77 -4.99 -10.85
CA CYS A 34 10.32 -3.88 -10.07
C CYS A 34 10.53 -4.30 -8.61
N LEU A 35 11.31 -3.53 -7.84
CA LEU A 35 11.60 -3.85 -6.43
C LEU A 35 10.33 -4.08 -5.60
N ILE A 36 9.25 -3.35 -5.91
CA ILE A 36 7.95 -3.50 -5.24
C ILE A 36 7.29 -4.83 -5.59
N SER A 37 7.23 -5.21 -6.89
CA SER A 37 6.73 -6.52 -7.31
C SER A 37 7.54 -7.66 -6.71
N GLN A 38 8.84 -7.50 -6.52
CA GLN A 38 9.67 -8.50 -5.86
C GLN A 38 9.35 -8.69 -4.37
N ILE A 39 8.67 -7.73 -3.74
CA ILE A 39 8.23 -7.79 -2.35
C ILE A 39 6.79 -8.31 -2.28
N PHE A 40 5.86 -7.61 -2.94
CA PHE A 40 4.41 -7.82 -2.83
C PHE A 40 3.84 -8.77 -3.89
N GLY A 41 4.66 -9.19 -4.84
CA GLY A 41 4.24 -10.00 -5.97
C GLY A 41 3.61 -9.22 -7.11
N ASP A 42 3.30 -9.94 -8.16
CA ASP A 42 2.50 -9.53 -9.31
C ASP A 42 1.79 -10.78 -9.88
N PRO A 43 1.05 -10.70 -11.01
CA PRO A 43 0.30 -11.85 -11.51
C PRO A 43 1.09 -13.12 -11.80
N VAL A 44 2.42 -13.07 -11.94
CA VAL A 44 3.25 -14.26 -12.20
C VAL A 44 4.28 -14.50 -11.09
N LEU A 45 4.74 -13.45 -10.40
CA LEU A 45 5.68 -13.55 -9.29
C LEU A 45 4.92 -13.58 -7.94
N PRO A 46 5.01 -14.66 -7.14
CA PRO A 46 4.34 -14.72 -5.85
C PRO A 46 4.91 -13.68 -4.88
N SER A 47 4.04 -13.17 -3.99
CA SER A 47 4.45 -12.30 -2.89
C SER A 47 5.47 -12.99 -1.99
N ARG A 48 6.41 -12.21 -1.46
CA ARG A 48 7.40 -12.64 -0.46
C ARG A 48 7.07 -12.12 0.94
N VAL A 49 5.91 -11.50 1.09
CA VAL A 49 5.37 -10.99 2.34
C VAL A 49 3.92 -11.42 2.49
N ILE A 50 3.52 -11.73 3.72
CA ILE A 50 2.13 -12.03 4.07
C ILE A 50 1.68 -11.00 5.11
N PHE A 51 0.58 -10.31 4.82
CA PHE A 51 -0.08 -9.40 5.74
C PHE A 51 -1.27 -10.14 6.36
N GLU A 52 -1.30 -10.19 7.68
CA GLU A 52 -2.51 -10.57 8.40
C GLU A 52 -3.47 -9.39 8.47
N ASP A 53 -4.75 -9.70 8.70
CA ASP A 53 -5.76 -8.68 8.94
C ASP A 53 -5.40 -7.89 10.20
N LEU A 54 -5.64 -6.59 10.13
CA LEU A 54 -5.59 -5.72 11.30
C LEU A 54 -6.86 -5.94 12.13
N ILE A 55 -6.70 -6.49 13.32
CA ILE A 55 -7.80 -6.81 14.24
C ILE A 55 -7.95 -5.69 15.26
N CYS A 56 -9.17 -5.18 15.41
CA CYS A 56 -9.50 -4.22 16.46
C CYS A 56 -9.40 -4.90 17.84
N THR A 57 -8.65 -4.30 18.76
CA THR A 57 -8.48 -4.86 20.11
C THR A 57 -9.61 -4.49 21.07
N GLU A 58 -10.43 -3.51 20.70
CA GLU A 58 -11.62 -3.13 21.46
C GLU A 58 -12.71 -4.20 21.36
N ASP A 59 -13.43 -4.41 22.46
CA ASP A 59 -14.62 -5.26 22.48
C ASP A 59 -15.68 -4.69 21.52
N PRO A 60 -16.21 -5.49 20.57
CA PRO A 60 -17.28 -5.05 19.67
C PRO A 60 -18.49 -4.47 20.38
N GLU A 61 -18.82 -4.93 21.60
CA GLU A 61 -19.95 -4.39 22.37
C GLU A 61 -19.72 -2.93 22.82
N ASN A 62 -18.45 -2.50 22.89
CA ASN A 62 -18.08 -1.11 23.20
C ASN A 62 -18.05 -0.21 21.94
N LEU A 63 -18.24 -0.78 20.76
CA LEU A 63 -18.22 -0.06 19.48
C LEU A 63 -19.65 0.22 19.02
N ALA A 64 -20.16 1.39 19.40
CA ALA A 64 -21.44 1.85 18.88
C ALA A 64 -21.37 2.06 17.36
N GLU A 65 -22.37 1.55 16.63
CA GLU A 65 -22.55 1.85 15.21
C GLU A 65 -22.66 3.37 15.01
N PHE A 66 -21.90 3.90 14.05
CA PHE A 66 -21.91 5.32 13.76
C PHE A 66 -22.16 5.59 12.27
N LEU A 67 -23.32 6.19 12.00
CA LEU A 67 -23.71 6.62 10.65
C LEU A 67 -23.38 8.09 10.45
N ARG A 68 -22.41 8.38 9.58
CA ARG A 68 -22.05 9.74 9.18
C ARG A 68 -22.99 10.20 8.05
N PRO A 69 -23.80 11.26 8.26
CA PRO A 69 -24.58 11.85 7.18
C PRO A 69 -23.66 12.61 6.21
N GLY A 70 -23.93 12.48 4.92
CA GLY A 70 -23.28 13.21 3.84
C GLY A 70 -24.31 13.74 2.85
N VAL A 71 -23.97 14.86 2.19
CA VAL A 71 -24.80 15.45 1.13
C VAL A 71 -23.95 15.86 -0.05
N THR A 72 -24.48 15.67 -1.26
CA THR A 72 -23.84 16.19 -2.47
C THR A 72 -24.39 17.57 -2.82
N ILE A 73 -23.50 18.54 -2.99
CA ILE A 73 -23.84 19.92 -3.35
C ILE A 73 -23.62 20.15 -4.84
N ASN A 74 -24.63 20.67 -5.54
CA ASN A 74 -24.48 21.13 -6.91
C ASN A 74 -23.67 22.43 -6.91
N ARG A 75 -22.41 22.38 -7.36
CA ARG A 75 -21.49 23.54 -7.33
C ARG A 75 -21.96 24.72 -8.17
N ARG A 76 -22.74 24.51 -9.23
CA ARG A 76 -23.25 25.59 -10.09
C ARG A 76 -24.42 26.34 -9.44
N ARG A 77 -25.30 25.61 -8.75
CA ARG A 77 -26.50 26.18 -8.12
C ARG A 77 -26.30 26.53 -6.64
N GLY A 78 -25.24 25.99 -6.01
CA GLY A 78 -24.97 26.17 -4.59
C GLY A 78 -25.96 25.46 -3.67
N THR A 79 -26.76 24.53 -4.19
CA THR A 79 -27.84 23.86 -3.45
C THR A 79 -27.58 22.37 -3.30
N ALA A 80 -28.05 21.80 -2.19
CA ALA A 80 -28.25 20.35 -2.09
C ALA A 80 -29.47 19.96 -2.95
N GLU A 81 -29.33 18.91 -3.75
CA GLU A 81 -30.44 18.38 -4.56
C GLU A 81 -31.25 17.34 -3.76
N GLU A 82 -32.52 17.17 -4.12
CA GLU A 82 -33.38 16.15 -3.49
C GLU A 82 -32.77 14.75 -3.60
N LYS A 83 -32.96 13.93 -2.56
CA LYS A 83 -32.47 12.54 -2.48
C LYS A 83 -30.95 12.40 -2.64
N LYS A 84 -30.19 13.45 -2.31
CA LYS A 84 -28.71 13.41 -2.24
C LYS A 84 -28.16 13.31 -0.81
N LEU A 85 -29.02 13.15 0.18
CA LEU A 85 -28.63 12.72 1.53
C LEU A 85 -28.25 11.24 1.47
N TYR A 86 -27.07 10.90 1.99
CA TYR A 86 -26.62 9.53 2.17
C TYR A 86 -26.03 9.37 3.56
N PHE A 87 -26.03 8.14 4.05
CA PHE A 87 -25.40 7.76 5.31
C PHE A 87 -24.27 6.81 5.00
N LEU A 88 -23.12 7.05 5.63
CA LEU A 88 -21.95 6.20 5.54
C LEU A 88 -21.69 5.59 6.91
N GLU A 89 -21.65 4.27 6.98
CA GLU A 89 -21.16 3.57 8.17
C GLU A 89 -19.67 3.84 8.36
N SER A 90 -19.30 4.26 9.56
CA SER A 90 -17.92 4.57 9.91
C SER A 90 -17.69 4.30 11.38
N SER A 91 -16.42 4.19 11.78
CA SER A 91 -16.06 4.21 13.20
C SER A 91 -16.44 5.56 13.82
N PRO A 92 -16.87 5.60 15.10
CA PRO A 92 -17.18 6.86 15.76
C PRO A 92 -16.00 7.84 15.70
N PRO A 93 -16.26 9.14 15.47
CA PRO A 93 -15.20 10.14 15.43
C PRO A 93 -14.54 10.27 16.81
N HIS A 94 -13.23 10.52 16.82
CA HIS A 94 -12.41 10.69 18.04
C HIS A 94 -12.26 9.44 18.92
N VAL A 95 -12.76 8.29 18.49
CA VAL A 95 -12.41 7.01 19.12
C VAL A 95 -11.11 6.54 18.48
N SER A 96 -10.02 6.59 19.25
CA SER A 96 -8.70 6.12 18.80
C SER A 96 -8.67 4.60 18.88
N LEU A 97 -9.33 3.94 17.92
CA LEU A 97 -9.37 2.50 17.84
C LEU A 97 -7.98 1.94 17.57
N ARG A 98 -7.57 1.00 18.42
CA ARG A 98 -6.31 0.28 18.27
C ARG A 98 -6.54 -0.96 17.44
N PHE A 99 -5.67 -1.14 16.44
CA PHE A 99 -5.65 -2.32 15.59
C PHE A 99 -4.27 -2.96 15.64
N GLU A 100 -4.25 -4.28 15.66
CA GLU A 100 -3.01 -5.07 15.70
C GLU A 100 -3.04 -6.13 14.59
N GLY A 101 -1.86 -6.42 14.03
CA GLY A 101 -1.70 -7.46 13.04
C GLY A 101 -0.23 -7.75 12.81
N GLN A 102 0.05 -8.84 12.12
CA GLN A 102 1.42 -9.29 11.86
C GLN A 102 1.75 -9.26 10.37
N ILE A 103 3.04 -9.11 10.10
CA ILE A 103 3.59 -9.17 8.76
C ILE A 103 4.69 -10.22 8.76
N HIS A 104 4.53 -11.23 7.93
CA HIS A 104 5.48 -12.33 7.80
C HIS A 104 6.36 -12.11 6.58
N LEU A 105 7.67 -12.08 6.78
CA LEU A 105 8.64 -12.09 5.69
C LEU A 105 8.99 -13.55 5.35
N LEU A 106 8.79 -13.96 4.11
CA LEU A 106 9.14 -15.31 3.66
C LEU A 106 10.67 -15.46 3.53
N PRO A 107 11.24 -16.69 3.57
CA PRO A 107 12.70 -16.90 3.60
C PRO A 107 13.49 -16.23 2.46
N ASN A 108 12.88 -16.04 1.29
CA ASN A 108 13.51 -15.42 0.12
C ASN A 108 13.19 -13.92 -0.02
N CYS A 109 12.65 -13.27 1.01
CA CYS A 109 12.34 -11.85 0.96
C CYS A 109 13.63 -11.02 0.80
N PRO A 110 13.72 -10.12 -0.20
CA PRO A 110 14.92 -9.31 -0.41
C PRO A 110 15.26 -8.45 0.81
N SER A 111 16.55 -8.21 1.08
CA SER A 111 16.97 -7.42 2.25
C SER A 111 16.41 -6.00 2.25
N TYR A 112 16.36 -5.37 1.06
CA TYR A 112 15.78 -4.04 0.86
C TYR A 112 14.27 -3.96 1.10
N ALA A 113 13.56 -5.10 1.28
CA ALA A 113 12.13 -5.11 1.55
C ALA A 113 11.81 -4.38 2.85
N LYS A 114 12.59 -4.64 3.90
CA LYS A 114 12.37 -4.04 5.21
C LYS A 114 12.42 -2.50 5.14
N PRO A 115 13.52 -1.85 4.73
CA PRO A 115 13.59 -0.39 4.70
C PRO A 115 12.51 0.25 3.81
N LEU A 116 12.19 -0.36 2.67
CA LEU A 116 11.10 0.14 1.82
C LEU A 116 9.72 0.04 2.48
N MET A 117 9.44 -1.05 3.19
CA MET A 117 8.19 -1.20 3.95
C MET A 117 8.09 -0.20 5.09
N LEU A 118 9.18 0.05 5.84
CA LEU A 118 9.18 1.07 6.90
C LEU A 118 9.01 2.48 6.35
N ALA A 119 9.63 2.80 5.22
CA ALA A 119 9.37 4.06 4.52
C ALA A 119 7.89 4.16 4.13
N GLY A 120 7.32 3.09 3.56
CA GLY A 120 5.91 2.97 3.24
C GLY A 120 5.00 3.25 4.44
N PHE A 121 5.23 2.58 5.59
CA PHE A 121 4.45 2.81 6.80
C PHE A 121 4.52 4.27 7.26
N LYS A 122 5.71 4.88 7.27
CA LYS A 122 5.87 6.29 7.63
C LYS A 122 5.10 7.25 6.72
N HIS A 123 4.82 6.87 5.48
CA HIS A 123 4.03 7.65 4.53
C HIS A 123 2.52 7.34 4.55
N ILE A 124 2.10 6.27 5.21
CA ILE A 124 0.68 5.93 5.37
C ILE A 124 0.14 6.70 6.57
N HIS A 125 -0.68 7.71 6.28
CA HIS A 125 -1.41 8.51 7.29
C HIS A 125 -2.92 8.25 7.27
N ALA A 126 -3.42 7.56 6.24
CA ALA A 126 -4.82 7.19 6.15
C ALA A 126 -5.04 5.93 5.30
N LEU A 127 -5.97 5.07 5.72
CA LEU A 127 -6.40 3.86 5.02
C LEU A 127 -7.82 3.99 4.46
N GLY A 128 -8.14 3.20 3.44
CA GLY A 128 -9.49 3.15 2.86
C GLY A 128 -9.87 4.33 1.95
N GLY A 129 -11.18 4.49 1.73
CA GLY A 129 -11.76 5.52 0.85
C GLY A 129 -11.98 6.87 1.52
N SER A 130 -12.36 7.89 0.74
CA SER A 130 -12.82 9.19 1.25
C SER A 130 -11.84 9.94 2.17
N LYS A 131 -10.53 9.73 1.98
CA LYS A 131 -9.45 10.40 2.73
C LYS A 131 -9.55 11.93 2.70
N SER A 132 -9.86 12.49 1.53
CA SER A 132 -10.07 13.94 1.35
C SER A 132 -11.30 14.49 2.09
N ALA A 133 -12.22 13.62 2.51
CA ALA A 133 -13.39 13.97 3.33
C ALA A 133 -13.15 13.74 4.83
N GLY A 134 -11.90 13.50 5.23
CA GLY A 134 -11.49 13.36 6.63
C GLY A 134 -11.66 11.95 7.20
N LEU A 135 -11.73 10.90 6.38
CA LEU A 135 -11.91 9.52 6.85
C LEU A 135 -10.63 8.70 6.78
N GLY A 136 -10.56 7.69 7.66
CA GLY A 136 -9.52 6.65 7.65
C GLY A 136 -8.15 7.09 8.17
N TRP A 137 -8.05 8.26 8.80
CA TRP A 137 -6.81 8.74 9.40
C TRP A 137 -6.32 7.82 10.51
N LEU A 138 -5.01 7.60 10.55
CA LEU A 138 -4.37 6.78 11.57
C LEU A 138 -3.00 7.34 11.96
N SER A 139 -2.50 6.85 13.08
CA SER A 139 -1.11 7.02 13.53
C SER A 139 -0.55 5.67 13.92
N TRP A 140 0.76 5.48 13.73
CA TRP A 140 1.45 4.28 14.17
C TRP A 140 1.88 4.42 15.63
N GLU A 141 1.36 3.59 16.51
CA GLU A 141 1.83 3.50 17.90
C GLU A 141 3.18 2.77 17.95
N THR A 142 3.26 1.62 17.28
CA THR A 142 4.47 0.83 17.15
C THR A 142 4.70 0.49 15.69
N LEU A 143 5.92 0.75 15.21
CA LEU A 143 6.41 0.25 13.92
C LEU A 143 7.47 -0.82 14.16
N PRO A 144 7.59 -1.80 13.24
CA PRO A 144 8.67 -2.78 13.32
C PRO A 144 10.02 -2.04 13.32
N ASN A 145 10.83 -2.32 14.32
CA ASN A 145 12.20 -1.86 14.38
C ASN A 145 13.11 -2.96 13.79
N PHE A 146 13.88 -2.61 12.77
CA PHE A 146 14.89 -3.49 12.23
C PHE A 146 16.11 -2.66 11.85
N GLU A 147 17.29 -3.26 11.97
CA GLU A 147 18.52 -2.65 11.52
C GLU A 147 18.51 -2.59 9.99
N VAL A 148 18.62 -1.37 9.45
CA VAL A 148 18.88 -1.16 8.03
C VAL A 148 20.38 -1.11 7.85
N THR A 149 20.91 -2.01 7.03
CA THR A 149 22.35 -2.05 6.77
C THR A 149 22.76 -0.93 5.81
N ASP A 150 24.01 -0.49 5.88
CA ASP A 150 24.56 0.47 4.90
C ASP A 150 24.46 -0.08 3.47
N ALA A 151 24.60 -1.40 3.29
CA ALA A 151 24.44 -2.05 1.99
C ALA A 151 23.02 -1.91 1.43
N ASP A 152 21.98 -1.97 2.27
CA ASP A 152 20.60 -1.76 1.84
C ASP A 152 20.39 -0.30 1.42
N TRP A 153 20.96 0.66 2.17
CA TRP A 153 20.90 2.08 1.82
C TRP A 153 21.63 2.37 0.53
N ASP A 154 22.86 1.88 0.38
CA ASP A 154 23.67 2.06 -0.83
C ASP A 154 22.97 1.48 -2.04
N PHE A 155 22.33 0.31 -1.90
CA PHE A 155 21.54 -0.28 -2.96
C PHE A 155 20.36 0.61 -3.37
N LEU A 156 19.57 1.08 -2.40
CA LEU A 156 18.39 1.92 -2.67
C LEU A 156 18.77 3.33 -3.16
N ALA A 157 19.88 3.88 -2.69
CA ALA A 157 20.38 5.22 -3.02
C ALA A 157 20.89 5.33 -4.46
N LYS A 158 21.35 4.24 -5.07
CA LYS A 158 21.70 4.19 -6.51
C LYS A 158 20.54 4.63 -7.40
N GLY A 159 19.30 4.51 -6.93
CA GLY A 159 18.11 4.86 -7.69
C GLY A 159 18.01 4.04 -8.98
N GLY A 160 17.29 4.56 -9.97
CA GLY A 160 17.57 4.18 -11.34
C GLY A 160 18.83 4.91 -11.75
N GLU A 161 19.96 4.21 -11.84
CA GLU A 161 21.08 4.75 -12.61
C GLU A 161 20.48 5.15 -13.96
N ASN A 162 20.42 6.47 -14.21
CA ASN A 162 20.10 6.94 -15.55
C ASN A 162 21.16 6.28 -16.42
N ALA A 163 20.73 5.37 -17.29
CA ALA A 163 21.45 5.10 -18.52
C ALA A 163 21.41 6.40 -19.33
N ALA A 164 22.19 7.38 -18.88
CA ALA A 164 22.55 8.54 -19.65
C ALA A 164 23.67 8.06 -20.58
N ASN A 165 23.30 7.98 -21.85
CA ASN A 165 24.06 7.69 -23.06
C ASN A 165 23.93 6.26 -23.61
#